data_AF-A0A929ZCQ2-F1
#
_entry.id   AF-A0A929ZCQ2-F1
#
_cell.length_a   1.000
_cell.length_b   1.000
_cell.length_c   1.000
_cell.angle_alpha   90.00
_cell.angle_beta   90.00
_cell.angle_gamma   90.00
#
_symmetry.space_group_name_H-M   'P 1'
#
loop_
_entity.id
_entity.type
_entity.pdbx_description
1 polymer ?
#
loop_
_entity_poly.entity_id
_entity_poly.type
_entity_poly.pdbx_seq_one_letter_code
_entity_poly.pdbx_strand_id
1 'polypeptide(L)'
;MKKTSKNLTVKMMGALGCGLIVGLLVIFLRETLLKGNQADLWNTINNLLFADISAEGNEKAIGIFYIIGQLFVRALQVVIIPMVFT
;
A
#
# COMPACT_ATOMS: atom_id res chain seq x y z
N MET A 1 -33.03 -0.46 -17.64
CA MET A 1 -32.26 0.00 -16.46
C MET A 1 -30.76 -0.11 -16.77
N LYS A 2 -30.07 1.02 -17.02
CA LYS A 2 -28.64 1.04 -17.41
C LYS A 2 -27.92 2.07 -16.52
N LYS A 3 -27.62 1.71 -15.25
CA LYS A 3 -27.11 2.66 -14.24
C LYS A 3 -25.93 2.17 -13.39
N THR A 4 -25.27 1.06 -13.74
CA THR A 4 -24.28 0.42 -12.86
C THR A 4 -22.81 0.70 -13.19
N SER A 5 -22.39 0.76 -14.48
CA SER A 5 -20.93 0.78 -14.77
C SER A 5 -20.21 2.10 -14.46
N LYS A 6 -20.85 3.27 -14.68
CA LYS A 6 -20.22 4.58 -14.40
C LYS A 6 -19.84 4.76 -12.92
N ASN A 7 -20.62 4.21 -11.99
CA ASN A 7 -20.36 4.36 -10.56
C ASN A 7 -19.13 3.55 -10.09
N LEU A 8 -18.89 2.39 -10.68
CA LEU A 8 -17.73 1.55 -10.32
C LEU A 8 -16.43 2.20 -10.80
N THR A 9 -16.37 2.60 -12.08
CA THR A 9 -15.19 3.25 -12.66
C THR A 9 -14.83 4.55 -11.92
N VAL A 10 -15.81 5.37 -11.56
CA VAL A 10 -15.58 6.61 -10.80
C VAL A 10 -15.05 6.30 -9.39
N LYS A 11 -15.57 5.28 -8.71
CA LYS A 11 -15.06 4.87 -7.39
C LYS A 11 -13.63 4.34 -7.45
N MET A 12 -13.30 3.56 -8.48
CA MET A 12 -11.94 3.05 -8.68
C MET A 12 -10.96 4.18 -9.01
N MET A 13 -11.33 5.11 -9.90
CA MET A 13 -10.51 6.28 -10.22
C MET A 13 -10.32 7.19 -8.99
N GLY A 14 -11.37 7.39 -8.19
CA GLY A 14 -11.28 8.13 -6.93
C GLY A 14 -10.33 7.49 -5.92
N ALA A 15 -10.44 6.17 -5.71
CA ALA A 15 -9.54 5.42 -4.83
C ALA A 15 -8.08 5.46 -5.32
N LEU A 16 -7.86 5.30 -6.63
CA LEU A 16 -6.53 5.41 -7.24
C LEU A 16 -5.94 6.83 -7.07
N GLY A 17 -6.73 7.86 -7.35
CA GLY A 17 -6.30 9.25 -7.20
C GLY A 17 -5.93 9.59 -5.75
N CYS A 18 -6.78 9.21 -4.79
CA CYS A 18 -6.50 9.39 -3.37
C CYS A 18 -5.23 8.63 -2.94
N GLY A 19 -5.07 7.38 -3.36
CA GLY A 19 -3.87 6.59 -3.05
C GLY A 19 -2.58 7.22 -3.59
N LEU A 20 -2.63 7.78 -4.79
CA LEU A 20 -1.49 8.43 -5.42
C LEU A 20 -1.11 9.73 -4.70
N ILE A 21 -2.09 10.56 -4.31
CA ILE A 21 -1.86 11.78 -3.53
C ILE A 21 -1.25 11.44 -2.16
N VAL A 22 -1.82 10.47 -1.44
CA VAL A 22 -1.29 10.04 -0.13
C VAL A 22 0.14 9.50 -0.28
N GLY A 23 0.42 8.70 -1.31
CA GLY A 23 1.77 8.19 -1.60
C GLY A 23 2.78 9.30 -1.84
N LEU A 24 2.42 10.32 -2.63
CA LEU A 24 3.27 11.49 -2.88
C LEU A 24 3.55 12.29 -1.60
N LEU A 25 2.54 12.50 -0.75
CA LEU A 25 2.71 13.19 0.54
C LEU A 25 3.67 12.43 1.46
N VAL A 26 3.57 11.10 1.51
CA VAL A 26 4.48 10.25 2.30
C VAL A 26 5.92 10.33 1.78
N ILE A 27 6.11 10.38 0.46
CA ILE A 27 7.45 10.55 -0.15
C ILE A 27 8.03 11.92 0.21
N PHE A 28 7.22 12.99 0.16
CA PHE A 28 7.67 14.32 0.54
C PHE A 28 8.00 14.40 2.04
N LEU A 29 7.21 13.74 2.89
CA LEU A 29 7.46 13.63 4.33
C LEU A 29 8.78 12.90 4.60
N ARG A 30 9.05 11.80 3.89
CA ARG A 30 10.34 11.08 3.92
C ARG A 30 11.48 12.03 3.61
N GLU A 31 11.37 12.75 2.49
CA GLU A 31 12.46 13.61 2.02
C GLU A 31 12.71 14.77 3.00
N THR A 32 11.66 15.31 3.60
CA THR A 32 11.75 16.36 4.64
C THR A 32 12.43 15.84 5.90
N LEU A 33 12.07 14.62 6.35
CA LEU A 33 12.67 13.99 7.54
C LEU A 33 14.14 13.59 7.34
N LEU A 34 14.48 13.08 6.15
CA LEU A 34 15.85 12.73 5.80
C LEU A 34 16.73 13.98 5.66
N LYS A 35 16.23 15.07 5.07
CA LYS A 35 16.93 16.37 5.02
C LYS A 35 17.10 17.00 6.41
N GLY A 36 16.15 16.76 7.31
CA GLY A 36 16.19 17.22 8.70
C GLY A 36 17.08 16.41 9.64
N ASN A 37 17.87 15.44 9.13
CA ASN A 37 18.69 14.52 9.92
C ASN A 37 17.88 13.68 10.94
N GLN A 38 16.58 13.48 10.69
CA GLN A 38 15.66 12.68 11.52
C GLN A 38 15.44 11.30 10.90
N ALA A 39 16.55 10.62 10.54
CA ALA A 39 16.52 9.28 9.96
C ALA A 39 15.86 8.26 10.90
N ASP A 40 16.04 8.40 12.22
CA ASP A 40 15.46 7.50 13.23
C ASP A 40 13.93 7.60 13.31
N LEU A 41 13.40 8.82 13.18
CA LEU A 41 11.94 9.04 13.14
C LEU A 41 11.35 8.41 11.89
N TRP A 42 12.00 8.62 10.74
CA TRP A 42 11.59 7.97 9.48
C TRP A 42 11.68 6.45 9.57
N ASN A 43 12.75 5.89 10.17
CA ASN A 43 12.90 4.45 10.36
C ASN A 43 11.78 3.88 11.25
N THR A 44 11.35 4.60 12.28
CA THR A 44 10.22 4.21 13.12
C THR A 44 8.90 4.18 12.33
N ILE A 45 8.63 5.23 11.54
CA ILE A 45 7.45 5.30 10.66
C ILE A 45 7.48 4.18 9.63
N ASN A 46 8.65 3.94 9.02
CA ASN A 46 8.85 2.89 8.04
C ASN A 46 8.60 1.52 8.65
N ASN A 47 9.19 1.22 9.81
CA ASN A 47 9.01 -0.06 10.51
C ASN A 47 7.56 -0.31 10.96
N LEU A 48 6.81 0.75 11.27
CA LEU A 48 5.39 0.62 11.61
C LEU A 48 4.50 0.41 10.39
N LEU A 49 4.71 1.20 9.33
CA LEU A 49 3.77 1.29 8.21
C LEU A 49 4.21 0.51 6.97
N PHE A 50 5.47 0.64 6.54
CA PHE A 50 5.91 0.25 5.19
C PHE A 50 6.94 -0.88 5.15
N ALA A 51 7.49 -1.29 6.28
CA ALA A 51 8.60 -2.22 6.30
C ALA A 51 8.14 -3.62 5.89
N ASP A 52 8.96 -4.28 5.08
CA ASP A 52 8.72 -5.64 4.62
C ASP A 52 9.02 -6.63 5.73
N ILE A 53 7.98 -7.10 6.42
CA ILE A 53 8.11 -8.04 7.53
C ILE A 53 8.58 -9.45 7.11
N SER A 54 8.62 -9.73 5.81
CA SER A 54 9.09 -11.02 5.29
C SER A 54 10.60 -11.04 5.07
N ALA A 55 11.26 -9.88 5.14
CA ALA A 55 12.70 -9.75 4.95
C ALA A 55 13.47 -9.98 6.28
N GLU A 56 14.63 -10.63 6.17
CA GLU A 56 15.54 -10.84 7.29
C GLU A 56 16.01 -9.50 7.87
N GLY A 57 15.97 -9.36 9.20
CA GLY A 57 16.32 -8.11 9.90
C GLY A 57 15.14 -7.19 10.22
N ASN A 58 13.91 -7.54 9.79
CA ASN A 58 12.70 -6.76 10.05
C ASN A 58 11.70 -7.45 10.98
N GLU A 59 12.16 -8.41 11.78
CA GLU A 59 11.35 -9.28 12.65
C GLU A 59 10.55 -8.51 13.73
N LYS A 60 11.00 -7.30 14.08
CA LYS A 60 10.33 -6.42 15.05
C LYS A 60 9.41 -5.38 14.43
N ALA A 61 9.40 -5.26 13.10
CA ALA A 61 8.53 -4.33 12.42
C ALA A 61 7.14 -4.90 12.26
N ILE A 62 6.16 -4.01 12.22
CA ILE A 62 4.75 -4.38 12.08
C ILE A 62 4.34 -4.29 10.60
N GLY A 63 4.83 -3.30 9.86
CA GLY A 63 4.60 -3.18 8.42
C GLY A 63 3.12 -3.26 8.02
N ILE A 64 2.23 -2.51 8.67
CA ILE A 64 0.77 -2.65 8.51
C ILE A 64 0.32 -2.49 7.04
N PHE A 65 0.85 -1.50 6.33
CA PHE A 65 0.51 -1.26 4.93
C PHE A 65 1.06 -2.38 4.03
N TYR A 66 2.23 -2.92 4.37
CA TYR A 66 2.80 -4.08 3.69
C TYR A 66 1.92 -5.32 3.87
N ILE A 67 1.47 -5.64 5.09
CA ILE A 67 0.57 -6.77 5.36
C ILE A 67 -0.73 -6.63 4.55
N ILE A 68 -1.38 -5.46 4.61
CA ILE A 68 -2.65 -5.23 3.91
C ILE A 68 -2.45 -5.31 2.39
N GLY A 69 -1.39 -4.70 1.87
CA GLY A 69 -1.08 -4.74 0.43
C GLY A 69 -0.76 -6.15 -0.06
N GLN A 70 0.03 -6.90 0.70
CA GLN A 70 0.41 -8.26 0.36
C GLN A 70 -0.80 -9.21 0.44
N LEU A 71 -1.66 -9.06 1.46
CA LEU A 71 -2.91 -9.80 1.56
C LEU A 71 -3.83 -9.52 0.37
N PHE A 72 -3.94 -8.25 -0.06
CA PHE A 72 -4.74 -7.88 -1.22
C PHE A 72 -4.25 -8.55 -2.51
N VAL A 73 -2.94 -8.48 -2.80
CA VAL A 73 -2.36 -9.12 -4.01
C VAL A 73 -2.54 -10.64 -3.96
N ARG A 74 -2.27 -11.27 -2.81
CA ARG A 74 -2.46 -12.72 -2.64
C ARG A 74 -3.93 -13.12 -2.78
N ALA A 75 -4.87 -12.32 -2.28
CA ALA A 75 -6.29 -12.58 -2.46
C ALA A 75 -6.71 -12.49 -3.93
N LEU A 76 -6.19 -11.52 -4.69
CA LEU A 76 -6.42 -11.46 -6.15
C LEU A 76 -5.86 -12.69 -6.86
N GLN A 77 -4.67 -13.16 -6.47
CA GLN A 77 -4.05 -14.37 -7.02
C GLN A 77 -4.90 -15.62 -6.77
N VAL A 78 -5.50 -15.77 -5.59
CA VAL A 78 -6.41 -16.89 -5.27
C VAL A 78 -7.61 -16.94 -6.23
N VAL A 79 -8.15 -15.77 -6.61
CA VAL A 79 -9.28 -15.68 -7.55
C VAL A 79 -8.88 -16.09 -8.97
N ILE A 80 -7.61 -15.93 -9.35
CA ILE A 80 -7.11 -16.30 -10.68
C ILE A 80 -7.12 -17.83 -10.87
N ILE A 81 -6.90 -18.61 -9.82
CA ILE A 81 -6.83 -20.08 -9.88
C ILE A 81 -8.05 -20.71 -10.59
N PRO A 82 -9.30 -20.51 -10.14
CA PRO A 82 -10.47 -21.07 -10.82
C PRO A 82 -10.67 -20.50 -12.23
N MET A 83 -10.30 -19.25 -12.50
CA MET A 83 -10.42 -18.66 -13.85
C MET A 83 -9.45 -19.27 -14.88
N VAL A 84 -8.32 -19.83 -14.45
CA VAL A 84 -7.37 -20.52 -15.35
C VAL A 84 -7.82 -21.96 -15.64
N PHE A 85 -8.60 -22.57 -14.74
CA PHE A 85 -9.11 -23.94 -14.90
C PHE A 85 -10.50 -24.03 -15.56
N THR A 86 -11.11 -22.89 -15.89
CA THR A 86 -12.32 -22.79 -16.73
C THR A 86 -11.94 -22.50 -18.17
#